data_AF-A0A960I3V2-F1
#
_entry.id   AF-A0A960I3V2-F1
#
_cell.length_a   1.000
_cell.length_b   1.000
_cell.length_c   1.000
_cell.angle_alpha   90.00
_cell.angle_beta   90.00
_cell.angle_gamma   90.00
#
_symmetry.space_group_name_H-M   'P 1'
#
loop_
_entity.id
_entity.type
_entity.pdbx_description
1 polymer ?
#
loop_
_entity_poly.entity_id
_entity_poly.type
_entity_poly.pdbx_seq_one_letter_code
_entity_poly.pdbx_strand_id
1 'polypeptide(L)'
;MVALQQVSKADGAQAVTEVLATDGGVIVRDFLEPALLDRFRRDMVNHAGGHRPGTVADNPSVQWFWGSNTKRFTRLAHRSAAFVDILTDPFYLAVADAVLLPWAEDYWMNTGQMMIIGPGEKAQVLHRDADNWPTVCRPDGPEVTISCLFAISDFTADVGATRVVPGSHRWEDYERRATSDEICQAVMPAG
;
A
#
# COMPACT_ATOMS: atom_id res chain seq x y z
N MET A 1 11.06 11.50 -16.71
CA MET A 1 9.86 11.11 -15.93
C MET A 1 10.34 10.40 -14.70
N VAL A 2 9.81 10.76 -13.53
CA VAL A 2 10.07 10.06 -12.28
C VAL A 2 9.45 8.66 -12.34
N ALA A 3 10.08 7.67 -11.70
CA ALA A 3 9.60 6.29 -11.63
C ALA A 3 10.03 5.69 -10.29
N LEU A 4 9.27 4.72 -9.79
CA LEU A 4 9.70 3.92 -8.65
C LEU A 4 10.84 2.99 -9.08
N GLN A 5 11.88 2.91 -8.26
CA GLN A 5 12.85 1.84 -8.35
C GLN A 5 12.17 0.49 -8.08
N GLN A 6 12.72 -0.56 -8.68
CA GLN A 6 12.22 -1.92 -8.53
C GLN A 6 13.34 -2.84 -8.07
N VAL A 7 13.04 -3.68 -7.08
CA VAL A 7 13.90 -4.77 -6.62
C VAL A 7 13.12 -6.07 -6.68
N SER A 8 13.78 -7.21 -6.62
CA SER A 8 13.14 -8.51 -6.44
C SER A 8 13.17 -8.91 -4.96
N LYS A 9 12.24 -9.78 -4.54
CA LYS A 9 12.29 -10.38 -3.19
C LYS A 9 13.63 -11.09 -2.91
N ALA A 10 14.28 -11.63 -3.94
CA ALA A 10 15.58 -12.30 -3.84
C ALA A 10 16.75 -11.35 -3.52
N ASP A 11 16.60 -10.04 -3.77
CA ASP A 11 17.63 -9.04 -3.45
C ASP A 11 17.71 -8.73 -1.94
N GLY A 12 16.75 -9.23 -1.15
CA GLY A 12 16.75 -9.13 0.30
C GLY A 12 16.21 -7.81 0.85
N ALA A 13 15.93 -7.80 2.15
CA ALA A 13 15.30 -6.66 2.82
C ALA A 13 16.17 -5.38 2.78
N GLN A 14 17.50 -5.52 2.75
CA GLN A 14 18.40 -4.37 2.66
C GLN A 14 18.25 -3.59 1.35
N ALA A 15 18.09 -4.28 0.21
CA ALA A 15 17.87 -3.61 -1.07
C ALA A 15 16.57 -2.78 -1.06
N VAL A 16 15.54 -3.28 -0.37
CA VAL A 16 14.28 -2.55 -0.16
C VAL A 16 14.51 -1.30 0.70
N THR A 17 15.18 -1.42 1.84
CA THR A 17 15.34 -0.30 2.77
C THR A 17 16.25 0.80 2.23
N GLU A 18 17.26 0.46 1.43
CA GLU A 18 18.11 1.43 0.72
C GLU A 18 17.29 2.29 -0.28
N VAL A 19 16.36 1.66 -1.00
CA VAL A 19 15.44 2.40 -1.88
C VAL A 19 14.43 3.20 -1.06
N LEU A 20 13.84 2.64 0.00
CA LEU A 20 12.90 3.38 0.84
C LEU A 20 13.53 4.65 1.44
N ALA A 21 14.80 4.59 1.85
CA ALA A 21 15.51 5.77 2.35
C ALA A 21 15.60 6.90 1.31
N THR A 22 15.72 6.56 0.02
CA THR A 22 15.92 7.51 -1.09
C THR A 22 14.64 7.87 -1.85
N ASP A 23 13.63 7.02 -1.88
CA ASP A 23 12.43 7.23 -2.68
C ASP A 23 11.14 7.17 -1.86
N GLY A 24 11.16 6.61 -0.65
CA GLY A 24 9.97 6.48 0.21
C GLY A 24 8.95 5.47 -0.30
N GLY A 25 9.23 4.84 -1.44
CA GLY A 25 8.45 3.78 -2.04
C GLY A 25 9.34 2.95 -2.97
N VAL A 26 9.00 1.67 -3.12
CA VAL A 26 9.70 0.72 -4.00
C VAL A 26 8.72 -0.32 -4.49
N ILE A 27 8.91 -0.82 -5.71
CA ILE A 27 8.21 -2.00 -6.20
C ILE A 27 9.07 -3.23 -5.88
N VAL A 28 8.51 -4.18 -5.12
CA VAL A 28 9.14 -5.48 -4.88
C VAL A 28 8.51 -6.51 -5.79
N ARG A 29 9.29 -7.01 -6.76
CA ARG A 29 8.86 -8.03 -7.71
C ARG A 29 8.97 -9.43 -7.12
N ASP A 30 8.15 -10.33 -7.63
CA ASP A 30 8.15 -11.76 -7.31
C ASP A 30 7.97 -11.98 -5.79
N PHE A 31 7.13 -11.14 -5.16
CA PHE A 31 6.93 -11.22 -3.72
C PHE A 31 6.08 -12.44 -3.36
N LEU A 32 4.92 -12.57 -4.03
CA LEU A 32 3.98 -13.67 -3.85
C LEU A 32 4.28 -14.77 -4.87
N GLU A 33 4.58 -15.97 -4.38
CA GLU A 33 4.66 -17.13 -5.24
C GLU A 33 3.31 -17.37 -5.95
N PRO A 34 3.31 -17.87 -7.20
CA PRO A 34 2.08 -18.02 -7.99
C PRO A 34 0.97 -18.80 -7.25
N ALA A 35 1.33 -19.86 -6.53
CA ALA A 35 0.37 -20.64 -5.76
C ALA A 35 -0.22 -19.88 -4.57
N LEU A 36 0.54 -19.00 -3.92
CA LEU A 36 0.07 -18.16 -2.82
C LEU A 36 -0.84 -17.04 -3.35
N LEU A 37 -0.41 -16.36 -4.42
CA LEU A 37 -1.21 -15.36 -5.14
C LEU A 37 -2.56 -15.93 -5.56
N ASP A 38 -2.58 -17.12 -6.15
CA ASP A 38 -3.81 -17.75 -6.61
C ASP A 38 -4.76 -18.14 -5.47
N ARG A 39 -4.24 -18.63 -4.34
CA ARG A 39 -5.06 -18.88 -3.14
C ARG A 39 -5.67 -17.59 -2.62
N PHE A 40 -4.82 -16.57 -2.40
CA PHE A 40 -5.26 -15.30 -1.86
C PHE A 40 -6.28 -14.61 -2.77
N ARG A 41 -6.01 -14.55 -4.08
CA ARG A 41 -6.93 -14.01 -5.09
C ARG A 41 -8.28 -14.72 -5.06
N ARG A 42 -8.32 -16.06 -5.03
CA ARG A 42 -9.59 -16.82 -4.97
C ARG A 42 -10.41 -16.46 -3.72
N ASP A 43 -9.77 -16.40 -2.56
CA ASP A 43 -10.44 -16.04 -1.31
C ASP A 43 -11.02 -14.62 -1.42
N MET A 44 -10.23 -13.67 -1.90
CA MET A 44 -10.64 -12.26 -2.02
C MET A 44 -11.80 -12.08 -3.01
N VAL A 45 -11.77 -12.77 -4.15
CA VAL A 45 -12.87 -12.75 -5.13
C VAL A 45 -14.15 -13.35 -4.53
N ASN A 46 -14.04 -14.47 -3.81
CA ASN A 46 -15.19 -15.09 -3.14
C ASN A 46 -15.82 -14.15 -2.11
N HIS A 47 -15.02 -13.48 -1.28
CA HIS A 47 -15.52 -12.50 -0.31
C HIS A 47 -16.07 -11.25 -0.97
N ALA A 48 -15.51 -10.81 -2.10
CA ALA A 48 -15.98 -9.63 -2.84
C ALA A 48 -17.40 -9.76 -3.40
N GLY A 49 -17.88 -10.98 -3.64
CA GLY A 49 -19.25 -11.25 -4.07
C GLY A 49 -20.31 -10.76 -3.07
N GLY A 50 -20.00 -10.79 -1.76
CA GLY A 50 -20.88 -10.32 -0.70
C GLY A 50 -20.80 -8.82 -0.38
N HIS A 51 -19.94 -8.07 -1.07
CA HIS A 51 -19.72 -6.65 -0.79
C HIS A 51 -20.24 -5.77 -1.94
N ARG A 52 -21.05 -4.78 -1.60
CA ARG A 52 -21.46 -3.71 -2.52
C ARG A 52 -20.32 -2.68 -2.67
N PRO A 53 -20.18 -2.03 -3.84
CA PRO A 53 -19.28 -0.90 -3.98
C PRO A 53 -19.76 0.30 -3.15
N GLY A 54 -18.81 1.16 -2.78
CA GLY A 54 -19.05 2.33 -1.94
C GLY A 54 -19.06 2.02 -0.44
N THR A 55 -18.87 3.05 0.37
CA THR A 55 -18.96 2.94 1.84
C THR A 55 -20.41 2.94 2.31
N VAL A 56 -20.66 2.29 3.45
CA VAL A 56 -21.94 2.38 4.17
C VAL A 56 -21.92 3.46 5.26
N ALA A 57 -20.76 4.09 5.46
CA ALA A 57 -20.60 5.16 6.42
C ALA A 57 -21.44 6.37 6.00
N ASP A 58 -22.15 6.95 6.96
CA ASP A 58 -22.89 8.21 6.79
C ASP A 58 -21.97 9.39 7.10
N ASN A 59 -20.85 9.48 6.39
CA ASN A 59 -19.90 10.58 6.49
C ASN A 59 -19.50 11.01 5.07
N PRO A 60 -19.83 12.25 4.64
CA PRO A 60 -19.54 12.72 3.29
C PRO A 60 -18.06 12.68 2.90
N SER A 61 -17.15 13.00 3.83
CA SER A 61 -15.71 12.97 3.58
C SER A 61 -15.22 11.54 3.34
N VAL A 62 -15.74 10.58 4.12
CA VAL A 62 -15.43 9.14 3.92
C VAL A 62 -16.01 8.64 2.60
N GLN A 63 -17.24 9.01 2.26
CA GLN A 63 -17.87 8.64 0.98
C GLN A 63 -17.08 9.17 -0.22
N TRP A 64 -16.65 10.42 -0.16
CA TRP A 64 -15.82 11.02 -1.20
C TRP A 64 -14.45 10.36 -1.32
N PHE A 65 -13.77 10.12 -0.19
CA PHE A 65 -12.43 9.51 -0.19
C PHE A 65 -12.46 8.03 -0.61
N TRP A 66 -13.48 7.28 -0.22
CA TRP A 66 -13.58 5.84 -0.49
C TRP A 66 -14.07 5.52 -1.89
N GLY A 67 -14.72 6.49 -2.55
CA GLY A 67 -15.30 6.33 -3.87
C GLY A 67 -16.64 5.61 -3.84
N SER A 68 -17.41 5.74 -4.93
CA SER A 68 -18.73 5.13 -5.07
C SER A 68 -18.71 3.77 -5.77
N ASN A 69 -17.61 3.45 -6.47
CA ASN A 69 -17.43 2.22 -7.24
C ASN A 69 -16.25 1.37 -6.75
N THR A 70 -15.84 1.52 -5.49
CA THR A 70 -14.79 0.69 -4.88
C THR A 70 -15.41 -0.27 -3.89
N LYS A 71 -15.17 -1.58 -4.04
CA LYS A 71 -15.49 -2.55 -2.98
C LYS A 71 -14.34 -2.59 -1.98
N ARG A 72 -14.65 -2.33 -0.72
CA ARG A 72 -13.67 -2.35 0.38
C ARG A 72 -14.13 -3.28 1.49
N PHE A 73 -13.22 -4.11 1.98
CA PHE A 73 -13.48 -4.93 3.17
C PHE A 73 -12.19 -5.24 3.92
N THR A 74 -12.32 -5.42 5.22
CA THR A 74 -11.20 -5.66 6.15
C THR A 74 -11.27 -7.06 6.76
N ARG A 75 -10.42 -7.33 7.76
CA ARG A 75 -10.27 -8.62 8.46
C ARG A 75 -9.74 -9.71 7.54
N LEU A 76 -8.72 -9.39 6.75
CA LEU A 76 -8.17 -10.32 5.76
C LEU A 76 -7.64 -11.63 6.39
N ALA A 77 -7.02 -11.56 7.57
CA ALA A 77 -6.57 -12.74 8.31
C ALA A 77 -7.71 -13.69 8.73
N HIS A 78 -8.91 -13.15 8.99
CA HIS A 78 -10.10 -13.96 9.24
C HIS A 78 -10.65 -14.59 7.95
N ARG A 79 -10.40 -13.94 6.80
CA ARG A 79 -11.00 -14.29 5.51
C ARG A 79 -10.16 -15.25 4.68
N SER A 80 -8.85 -15.29 4.91
CA SER A 80 -7.90 -16.07 4.12
C SER A 80 -6.69 -16.47 4.95
N ALA A 81 -6.41 -17.77 5.02
CA ALA A 81 -5.16 -18.27 5.58
C ALA A 81 -3.95 -17.82 4.73
N ALA A 82 -4.13 -17.63 3.42
CA ALA A 82 -3.08 -17.10 2.56
C ALA A 82 -2.67 -15.67 2.95
N PHE A 83 -3.60 -14.85 3.45
CA PHE A 83 -3.22 -13.54 3.99
C PHE A 83 -2.36 -13.65 5.26
N VAL A 84 -2.59 -14.66 6.09
CA VAL A 84 -1.73 -14.91 7.26
C VAL A 84 -0.33 -15.25 6.80
N ASP A 85 -0.19 -16.15 5.82
CA ASP A 85 1.12 -16.49 5.21
C ASP A 85 1.84 -15.22 4.71
N ILE A 86 1.14 -14.32 4.03
CA ILE A 86 1.68 -13.05 3.51
C ILE A 86 2.10 -12.12 4.65
N LEU A 87 1.23 -11.93 5.65
CA LEU A 87 1.46 -11.03 6.76
C LEU A 87 2.67 -11.46 7.61
N THR A 88 2.89 -12.77 7.72
CA THR A 88 4.00 -13.34 8.50
C THR A 88 5.20 -13.74 7.63
N ASP A 89 5.26 -13.29 6.39
CA ASP A 89 6.39 -13.59 5.50
C ASP A 89 7.70 -13.05 6.09
N PRO A 90 8.75 -13.88 6.27
CA PRO A 90 9.98 -13.46 6.93
C PRO A 90 10.70 -12.29 6.24
N PHE A 91 10.61 -12.18 4.90
CA PHE A 91 11.21 -11.05 4.19
C PHE A 91 10.42 -9.76 4.48
N TYR A 92 9.10 -9.82 4.54
CA TYR A 92 8.29 -8.66 4.89
C TYR A 92 8.50 -8.19 6.32
N LEU A 93 8.57 -9.13 7.27
CA LEU A 93 8.90 -8.82 8.65
C LEU A 93 10.30 -8.22 8.78
N ALA A 94 11.29 -8.73 8.04
CA ALA A 94 12.63 -8.14 8.03
C ALA A 94 12.68 -6.69 7.51
N VAL A 95 11.85 -6.34 6.52
CA VAL A 95 11.70 -4.95 6.07
C VAL A 95 11.01 -4.11 7.14
N ALA A 96 9.93 -4.61 7.75
CA ALA A 96 9.21 -3.91 8.80
C ALA A 96 10.08 -3.68 10.04
N ASP A 97 10.87 -4.67 10.46
CA ASP A 97 11.86 -4.57 11.54
C ASP A 97 12.83 -3.42 11.30
N ALA A 98 13.41 -3.36 10.11
CA ALA A 98 14.40 -2.35 9.75
C ALA A 98 13.80 -0.93 9.69
N VAL A 99 12.51 -0.79 9.39
CA VAL A 99 11.83 0.50 9.24
C VAL A 99 11.22 0.99 10.56
N LEU A 100 10.59 0.11 11.33
CA LEU A 100 9.76 0.50 12.47
C LEU A 100 10.44 0.35 13.83
N LEU A 101 11.28 -0.68 14.04
CA LEU A 101 11.95 -0.91 15.33
C LEU A 101 12.99 0.17 15.73
N PRO A 102 13.56 0.98 14.81
CA PRO A 102 14.32 2.16 15.23
C PRO A 102 13.48 3.19 16.01
N TRP A 103 12.16 3.15 15.88
CA TRP A 103 11.22 4.14 16.43
C TRP A 103 10.26 3.56 17.48
N ALA A 104 10.22 2.24 17.64
CA ALA A 104 9.30 1.53 18.54
C ALA A 104 9.94 0.26 19.12
N GLU A 105 9.45 -0.20 20.27
CA GLU A 105 9.86 -1.48 20.86
C GLU A 105 9.28 -2.69 20.11
N ASP A 106 8.09 -2.54 19.53
CA ASP A 106 7.39 -3.56 18.75
C ASP A 106 6.38 -2.90 17.80
N TYR A 107 5.82 -3.66 16.86
CA TYR A 107 4.80 -3.20 15.92
C TYR A 107 3.73 -4.26 15.65
N TRP A 108 2.57 -3.82 15.15
CA TRP A 108 1.50 -4.71 14.72
C TRP A 108 0.86 -4.25 13.42
N MET A 109 0.08 -5.12 12.79
CA MET A 109 -0.72 -4.77 11.63
C MET A 109 -1.80 -3.74 12.01
N ASN A 110 -1.68 -2.51 11.54
CA ASN A 110 -2.72 -1.48 11.70
C ASN A 110 -4.03 -1.91 11.01
N THR A 111 -3.98 -2.20 9.70
CA THR A 111 -5.15 -2.64 8.93
C THR A 111 -4.73 -3.49 7.73
N GLY A 112 -5.33 -4.67 7.61
CA GLY A 112 -5.38 -5.41 6.35
C GLY A 112 -6.71 -5.11 5.65
N GLN A 113 -6.66 -4.49 4.46
CA GLN A 113 -7.83 -4.13 3.67
C GLN A 113 -7.69 -4.60 2.22
N MET A 114 -8.77 -5.17 1.69
CA MET A 114 -8.93 -5.41 0.27
C MET A 114 -9.64 -4.22 -0.37
N MET A 115 -9.09 -3.75 -1.49
CA MET A 115 -9.61 -2.63 -2.29
C MET A 115 -9.75 -3.10 -3.73
N ILE A 116 -11.00 -3.26 -4.18
CA ILE A 116 -11.30 -3.62 -5.57
C ILE A 116 -11.94 -2.39 -6.22
N ILE A 117 -11.12 -1.67 -6.97
CA ILE A 117 -11.49 -0.42 -7.64
C ILE A 117 -12.25 -0.76 -8.93
N GLY A 118 -13.50 -0.31 -9.03
CA GLY A 118 -14.33 -0.50 -10.20
C GLY A 118 -14.08 0.56 -11.28
N PRO A 119 -14.53 0.30 -12.53
CA PRO A 119 -14.35 1.24 -13.64
C PRO A 119 -14.93 2.63 -13.37
N GLY A 120 -14.23 3.67 -13.81
CA GLY A 120 -14.68 5.07 -13.69
C GLY A 120 -14.56 5.67 -12.29
N GLU A 121 -13.96 4.96 -11.34
CA GLU A 121 -13.65 5.53 -10.02
C GLU A 121 -12.65 6.69 -10.14
N LYS A 122 -12.78 7.68 -9.24
CA LYS A 122 -11.88 8.83 -9.22
C LYS A 122 -10.58 8.50 -8.51
N ALA A 123 -9.48 9.08 -9.00
CA ALA A 123 -8.22 9.07 -8.27
C ALA A 123 -8.40 9.74 -6.90
N GLN A 124 -7.89 9.10 -5.85
CA GLN A 124 -7.79 9.73 -4.54
C GLN A 124 -6.82 10.93 -4.59
N VAL A 125 -7.00 11.86 -3.65
CA VAL A 125 -6.01 12.92 -3.43
C VAL A 125 -4.71 12.33 -2.92
N LEU A 126 -3.59 12.96 -3.27
CA LEU A 126 -2.30 12.62 -2.65
C LEU A 126 -2.37 12.93 -1.15
N HIS A 127 -1.89 11.99 -0.34
CA HIS A 127 -1.93 12.02 1.11
C HIS A 127 -0.75 11.21 1.67
N ARG A 128 -0.57 11.25 2.99
CA ARG A 128 0.35 10.37 3.71
C ARG A 128 -0.47 9.43 4.59
N ASP A 129 -0.15 8.14 4.61
CA ASP A 129 -0.84 7.22 5.52
C ASP A 129 -0.60 7.56 7.00
N ALA A 130 0.51 8.23 7.29
CA ALA A 130 0.83 8.77 8.61
C ALA A 130 -0.14 9.89 9.05
N ASP A 131 -0.98 10.45 8.16
CA ASP A 131 -2.01 11.44 8.53
C ASP A 131 -3.04 10.90 9.54
N ASN A 132 -3.11 9.57 9.71
CA ASN A 132 -3.87 8.93 10.79
C ASN A 132 -3.32 9.24 12.20
N TRP A 133 -2.05 9.63 12.30
CA TRP A 133 -1.37 10.05 13.53
C TRP A 133 -0.83 11.48 13.37
N PRO A 134 -1.70 12.50 13.31
CA PRO A 134 -1.32 13.85 12.91
C PRO A 134 -0.35 14.53 13.88
N THR A 135 -0.28 14.08 15.13
CA THR A 135 0.67 14.63 16.13
C THR A 135 2.12 14.23 15.86
N VAL A 136 2.34 13.21 15.02
CA VAL A 136 3.67 12.67 14.69
C VAL A 136 3.96 12.66 13.19
N CYS A 137 2.96 12.88 12.33
CA CYS A 137 3.15 13.11 10.89
C CYS A 137 3.77 14.48 10.62
N ARG A 138 5.10 14.57 10.72
CA ARG A 138 5.89 15.79 10.47
C ARG A 138 7.26 15.43 9.88
N PRO A 139 7.94 16.37 9.19
CA PRO A 139 9.22 16.11 8.51
C PRO A 139 10.33 15.50 9.38
N ASP A 140 10.35 15.85 10.67
CA ASP A 140 11.29 15.34 11.67
C ASP A 140 10.67 14.28 12.60
N GLY A 141 9.52 13.74 12.20
CA GLY A 141 8.76 12.76 12.97
C GLY A 141 9.32 11.34 12.87
N PRO A 142 8.92 10.44 13.78
CA PRO A 142 9.26 9.03 13.71
C PRO A 142 8.53 8.34 12.55
N GLU A 143 9.09 7.23 12.06
CA GLU A 143 8.37 6.38 11.12
C GLU A 143 7.32 5.55 11.90
N VAL A 144 6.04 5.80 11.65
CA VAL A 144 4.93 5.21 12.41
C VAL A 144 4.18 4.13 11.66
N THR A 145 4.42 4.01 10.35
CA THR A 145 3.73 3.04 9.51
C THR A 145 4.53 2.71 8.27
N ILE A 146 4.44 1.47 7.82
CA ILE A 146 4.85 1.05 6.48
C ILE A 146 3.63 0.43 5.80
N SER A 147 3.36 0.88 4.58
CA SER A 147 2.25 0.39 3.77
C SER A 147 2.77 -0.50 2.65
N CYS A 148 2.19 -1.69 2.51
CA CYS A 148 2.47 -2.60 1.41
C CYS A 148 1.18 -2.90 0.63
N LEU A 149 1.20 -2.64 -0.67
CA LEU A 149 0.11 -2.96 -1.59
C LEU A 149 0.46 -4.21 -2.40
N PHE A 150 -0.17 -5.33 -2.07
CA PHE A 150 -0.04 -6.56 -2.85
C PHE A 150 -0.98 -6.54 -4.06
N ALA A 151 -0.41 -6.48 -5.27
CA ALA A 151 -1.17 -6.56 -6.51
C ALA A 151 -1.72 -7.98 -6.70
N ILE A 152 -3.02 -8.18 -6.44
CA ILE A 152 -3.70 -9.45 -6.75
C ILE A 152 -4.16 -9.55 -8.20
N SER A 153 -4.02 -8.47 -8.97
CA SER A 153 -4.17 -8.38 -10.42
C SER A 153 -3.19 -7.33 -10.93
N ASP A 154 -2.88 -7.32 -12.22
CA ASP A 154 -1.94 -6.34 -12.78
C ASP A 154 -2.38 -4.91 -12.47
N PHE A 155 -1.43 -4.12 -11.97
CA PHE A 155 -1.57 -2.68 -11.84
C PHE A 155 -1.03 -2.05 -13.12
N THR A 156 -1.93 -1.54 -13.95
CA THR A 156 -1.61 -0.79 -15.18
C THR A 156 -1.94 0.70 -15.00
N ALA A 157 -1.39 1.55 -15.86
CA ALA A 157 -1.74 2.98 -15.85
C ALA A 157 -3.26 3.18 -16.02
N ASP A 158 -3.88 2.42 -16.94
CA ASP A 158 -5.29 2.53 -17.31
C ASP A 158 -6.25 2.07 -16.21
N VAL A 159 -5.88 1.05 -15.41
CA VAL A 159 -6.70 0.60 -14.27
C VAL A 159 -6.49 1.45 -13.01
N GLY A 160 -5.61 2.45 -13.10
CA GLY A 160 -5.35 3.38 -12.01
C GLY A 160 -4.34 2.88 -10.98
N ALA A 161 -3.23 2.29 -11.44
CA ALA A 161 -2.10 1.95 -10.58
C ALA A 161 -1.74 3.11 -9.63
N THR A 162 -1.40 2.76 -8.38
CA THR A 162 -1.20 3.71 -7.27
C THR A 162 -0.26 4.83 -7.68
N ARG A 163 -0.68 6.07 -7.45
CA ARG A 163 0.12 7.26 -7.71
C ARG A 163 0.98 7.58 -6.50
N VAL A 164 2.27 7.81 -6.74
CA VAL A 164 3.25 8.08 -5.70
C VAL A 164 4.15 9.24 -6.12
N VAL A 165 4.81 9.84 -5.14
CA VAL A 165 5.74 10.96 -5.33
C VAL A 165 7.08 10.57 -4.72
N PRO A 166 7.98 9.92 -5.50
CA PRO A 166 9.25 9.45 -4.96
C PRO A 166 10.06 10.60 -4.33
N GLY A 167 10.55 10.37 -3.10
CA GLY A 167 11.31 11.35 -2.33
C GLY A 167 10.46 12.36 -1.54
N SER A 168 9.12 12.33 -1.64
CA SER A 168 8.27 13.28 -0.90
C SER A 168 8.24 13.10 0.61
N HIS A 169 8.70 11.95 1.10
CA HIS A 169 8.88 11.68 2.53
C HIS A 169 10.02 12.51 3.14
N ARG A 170 10.94 13.05 2.33
CA ARG A 170 12.02 13.94 2.79
C ARG A 170 11.73 15.44 2.67
N TRP A 171 10.51 15.83 2.27
CA TRP A 171 10.20 17.25 2.18
C TRP A 171 10.20 17.90 3.56
N GLU A 172 10.88 19.04 3.67
CA GLU A 172 10.92 19.85 4.90
C GLU A 172 9.56 20.52 5.21
N ASP A 173 8.66 20.57 4.23
CA ASP A 173 7.30 21.09 4.35
C ASP A 173 6.30 20.06 3.82
N TYR A 174 5.47 19.51 4.70
CA TYR A 174 4.44 18.52 4.34
C TYR A 174 3.18 19.15 3.74
N GLU A 175 3.01 20.49 3.82
CA GLU A 175 1.95 21.23 3.11
C GLU A 175 2.29 21.42 1.62
N ARG A 176 3.55 21.17 1.23
CA ARG A 176 3.98 21.18 -0.17
C ARG A 176 3.12 20.23 -1.00
N ARG A 177 2.71 20.70 -2.19
CA ARG A 177 2.00 19.88 -3.18
C ARG A 177 2.93 19.46 -4.30
N ALA A 178 2.85 18.18 -4.68
CA ALA A 178 3.56 17.64 -5.83
C ALA A 178 3.08 18.29 -7.13
N THR A 179 4.03 18.57 -8.02
CA THR A 179 3.75 18.88 -9.42
C THR A 179 3.49 17.60 -10.22
N SER A 180 2.92 17.71 -11.42
CA SER A 180 2.56 16.53 -12.23
C SER A 180 3.75 15.69 -12.65
N ASP A 181 4.93 16.30 -12.86
CA ASP A 181 6.16 15.64 -13.28
C ASP A 181 6.90 14.92 -12.13
N GLU A 182 6.52 15.21 -10.89
CA GLU A 182 6.98 14.51 -9.68
C GLU A 182 6.13 13.28 -9.33
N ILE A 183 5.03 13.05 -10.04
CA ILE A 183 4.12 11.93 -9.76
C ILE A 183 4.37 10.81 -10.76
N CYS A 184 4.53 9.58 -10.26
CA CYS A 184 4.52 8.36 -11.09
C CYS A 184 3.46 7.37 -10.61
N GLN A 185 3.26 6.32 -11.40
CA GLN A 185 2.35 5.21 -11.05
C GLN A 185 3.16 3.94 -10.79
N ALA A 186 2.77 3.20 -9.75
CA ALA A 186 3.31 1.89 -9.42
C ALA A 186 2.75 0.80 -10.36
N VAL A 187 3.11 0.87 -11.64
CA VAL A 187 2.73 -0.11 -12.66
C VAL A 187 3.55 -1.39 -12.45
N MET A 188 2.87 -2.49 -12.14
CA MET A 188 3.48 -3.77 -11.80
C MET A 188 2.55 -4.95 -12.10
N PRO A 189 3.08 -6.14 -12.44
CA PRO A 189 2.27 -7.35 -12.59
C PRO A 189 1.68 -7.77 -11.25
N ALA A 190 0.71 -8.66 -11.28
CA ALA A 190 0.26 -9.34 -10.07
C ALA A 190 1.36 -10.22 -9.47
N GLY A 191 1.50 -10.20 -8.14
CA GLY A 191 2.43 -11.04 -7.39
C GLY A 191 3.60 -10.30 -6.78
#